data_AF-A0A7C1PW72-F1
#
_entry.id   AF-A0A7C1PW72-F1
#
_cell.length_a   1.000
_cell.length_b   1.000
_cell.length_c   1.000
_cell.angle_alpha   90.00
_cell.angle_beta   90.00
_cell.angle_gamma   90.00
#
_symmetry.space_group_name_H-M   'P 1'
#
loop_
_entity.id
_entity.type
_entity.pdbx_description
1 polymer ?
#
loop_
_entity_poly.entity_id
_entity_poly.type
_entity_poly.pdbx_seq_one_letter_code
_entity_poly.pdbx_strand_id
1 'polypeptide(L)'
;MFKNECPGSKEIREPQPEDITCRHCGADIEIWSDETETKCKSCGKINSRIIGPTCLDWCAFAKECVGEDKYNRIKSGSSSKN
;
A
#
# COMPACT_ATOMS: atom_id res chain seq x y z
N MET A 1 5.24 25.36 -4.25
CA MET A 1 4.17 25.08 -5.23
C MET A 1 3.64 23.69 -4.90
N PHE A 2 2.53 23.57 -4.17
CA PHE A 2 1.86 22.26 -4.08
C PHE A 2 1.34 21.98 -5.49
N LYS A 3 1.90 20.96 -6.17
CA LYS A 3 1.30 20.45 -7.40
C LYS A 3 -0.17 20.15 -7.07
N ASN A 4 -1.11 20.55 -7.93
CA ASN A 4 -2.56 20.33 -7.78
C ASN A 4 -2.94 18.84 -7.90
N GLU A 5 -2.11 17.93 -7.40
CA GLU A 5 -2.16 16.50 -7.62
C GLU A 5 -2.26 15.81 -6.26
N CYS A 6 -3.09 14.78 -6.16
CA CYS A 6 -3.25 14.02 -4.91
C CYS A 6 -1.96 13.21 -4.66
N PRO A 7 -1.17 13.51 -3.62
CA PRO A 7 0.08 12.79 -3.36
C PRO A 7 -0.14 11.30 -3.09
N GLY A 8 -1.28 10.93 -2.50
CA GLY A 8 -1.65 9.54 -2.26
C GLY A 8 -2.05 8.77 -3.52
N SER A 9 -2.23 9.44 -4.66
CA SER A 9 -2.58 8.80 -5.93
C SER A 9 -1.36 8.46 -6.79
N LYS A 10 -0.15 8.87 -6.39
CA LYS A 10 1.05 8.75 -7.22
C LYS A 10 1.32 7.30 -7.65
N GLU A 11 1.40 6.39 -6.68
CA GLU A 11 1.70 4.97 -6.97
C GLU A 11 0.61 4.28 -7.80
N ILE A 12 -0.64 4.77 -7.73
CA ILE A 12 -1.75 4.24 -8.56
C ILE A 12 -1.67 4.79 -9.99
N ARG A 13 -1.25 6.04 -10.16
CA ARG A 13 -1.18 6.70 -11.48
C ARG A 13 0.10 6.36 -12.23
N GLU A 14 1.18 6.12 -11.49
CA GLU A 14 2.53 5.89 -12.01
C GLU A 14 3.16 4.67 -11.32
N PRO A 15 2.58 3.46 -11.47
CA PRO A 15 3.08 2.27 -10.79
C PRO A 15 4.51 1.96 -11.22
N GLN A 16 5.35 1.62 -10.25
CA GLN A 16 6.76 1.29 -10.47
C GLN A 16 7.03 -0.17 -10.07
N PRO A 17 7.93 -0.88 -10.76
CA PRO A 17 8.38 -2.19 -10.32
C PRO A 17 9.30 -2.06 -9.10
N GLU A 18 9.11 -2.95 -8.13
CA GLU A 18 9.89 -3.06 -6.91
C GLU A 18 10.30 -4.52 -6.67
N ASP A 19 11.43 -4.75 -6.00
CA ASP A 19 11.89 -6.09 -5.62
C ASP A 19 11.61 -6.37 -4.14
N ILE A 20 10.99 -7.52 -3.86
CA ILE A 20 10.81 -8.04 -2.51
C ILE A 20 11.38 -9.45 -2.39
N THR A 21 11.88 -9.79 -1.21
CA THR A 21 12.36 -11.15 -0.93
C THR A 21 11.21 -12.08 -0.58
N CYS A 22 11.15 -13.25 -1.23
CA CYS A 22 10.19 -14.29 -0.94
C CYS A 22 10.35 -14.80 0.50
N ARG A 23 9.32 -14.63 1.34
CA ARG A 23 9.31 -15.12 2.73
C ARG A 23 9.32 -16.65 2.87
N HIS A 24 9.19 -17.37 1.76
CA HIS A 24 9.09 -18.82 1.75
C HIS A 24 10.33 -19.53 1.21
N CYS A 25 11.04 -18.93 0.24
CA CYS A 25 12.21 -19.55 -0.39
C CYS A 25 13.41 -18.61 -0.54
N GLY A 26 13.29 -17.34 -0.18
CA GLY A 26 14.39 -16.36 -0.23
C GLY A 26 14.71 -15.81 -1.62
N ALA A 27 13.99 -16.21 -2.68
CA ALA A 27 14.19 -15.65 -4.02
C ALA A 27 13.67 -14.21 -4.12
N ASP A 28 14.30 -13.39 -4.95
CA ASP A 28 13.79 -12.06 -5.30
C ASP A 28 12.55 -12.17 -6.19
N ILE A 29 11.56 -11.34 -5.90
CA ILE A 29 10.28 -11.29 -6.61
C ILE A 29 9.99 -9.84 -6.96
N GLU A 30 9.69 -9.60 -8.23
CA GLU A 30 9.14 -8.33 -8.70
C GLU A 30 7.66 -8.20 -8.26
N ILE A 31 7.32 -7.04 -7.70
CA ILE A 31 5.96 -6.60 -7.39
C ILE A 31 5.78 -5.15 -7.84
N TRP A 32 4.60 -4.81 -8.37
CA TRP A 32 4.32 -3.41 -8.76
C TRP A 32 3.86 -2.58 -7.56
N SER A 33 4.11 -1.27 -7.57
CA SER A 33 3.81 -0.42 -6.41
C SER A 33 2.31 -0.29 -6.09
N ASP A 34 1.45 -0.55 -7.07
CA ASP A 34 -0.01 -0.63 -6.94
C ASP A 34 -0.53 -2.04 -6.58
N GLU A 35 0.34 -3.06 -6.55
CA GLU A 35 0.00 -4.41 -6.14
C GLU A 35 0.22 -4.62 -4.63
N THR A 36 -0.68 -5.37 -4.00
CA THR A 36 -0.56 -5.75 -2.58
C THR A 36 0.03 -7.14 -2.40
N GLU A 37 -0.07 -7.98 -3.42
CA GLU A 37 0.38 -9.38 -3.41
C GLU A 37 0.95 -9.77 -4.78
N THR A 38 1.96 -10.64 -4.77
CA THR A 38 2.55 -11.20 -5.97
C THR A 38 2.85 -12.70 -5.79
N LYS A 39 2.91 -13.45 -6.89
CA LYS A 39 3.26 -14.87 -6.87
C LYS A 39 4.74 -15.06 -7.11
N CYS A 40 5.42 -15.77 -6.19
CA CYS A 40 6.82 -16.13 -6.38
C CYS A 40 6.96 -17.08 -7.58
N LYS A 41 7.73 -16.69 -8.60
CA LYS A 41 8.00 -17.53 -9.79
C LYS A 41 8.85 -18.76 -9.45
N SER A 42 9.64 -18.72 -8.37
CA SER A 42 10.52 -19.82 -7.97
C SER A 42 9.84 -20.93 -7.16
N CYS A 43 8.90 -20.59 -6.26
CA CYS A 43 8.24 -21.59 -5.39
C CYS A 43 6.70 -21.62 -5.51
N GLY A 44 6.11 -20.71 -6.28
CA GLY A 44 4.67 -20.66 -6.55
C GLY A 44 3.79 -20.14 -5.41
N LYS A 45 4.35 -19.81 -4.24
CA LYS A 45 3.59 -19.25 -3.10
C LYS A 45 3.33 -17.75 -3.28
N ILE A 46 2.20 -17.29 -2.76
CA ILE A 46 1.82 -15.87 -2.72
C ILE A 46 2.61 -15.16 -1.62
N ASN A 47 3.14 -14.00 -1.95
CA ASN A 47 3.79 -13.08 -1.02
C ASN A 47 3.01 -11.79 -1.01
N SER A 48 2.67 -11.31 0.18
CA SER A 48 2.01 -10.02 0.39
C SER A 48 3.06 -9.02 0.89
N ARG A 49 3.03 -7.79 0.37
CA ARG A 49 3.93 -6.73 0.86
C ARG A 49 3.46 -6.20 2.22
N ILE A 50 4.39 -5.67 3.00
CA ILE A 50 4.04 -4.95 4.24
C ILE A 50 3.51 -3.58 3.82
N ILE A 51 2.23 -3.32 4.09
CA ILE A 51 1.62 -2.02 3.82
C ILE A 51 1.96 -1.07 4.97
N GLY A 52 2.70 -0.01 4.67
CA GLY A 52 3.03 1.05 5.61
C GLY A 52 1.90 2.06 5.82
N PRO A 53 2.19 3.21 6.46
CA PRO A 53 1.23 4.30 6.60
C PRO A 53 0.66 4.75 5.26
N THR A 54 -0.65 4.90 5.19
CA THR A 54 -1.40 5.28 3.98
C THR A 54 -1.70 6.77 3.96
N CYS A 55 -2.25 7.30 2.87
CA CYS A 55 -2.70 8.70 2.82
C CYS A 55 -3.75 9.04 3.89
N LEU A 56 -4.47 8.05 4.45
CA LEU A 56 -5.37 8.25 5.57
C LEU A 56 -4.65 8.63 6.88
N ASP A 57 -3.34 8.39 6.96
CA ASP A 57 -2.52 8.65 8.13
C ASP A 57 -1.90 10.05 8.15
N TRP A 58 -1.61 10.61 6.98
CA TRP A 58 -0.87 11.88 6.90
C TRP A 58 -1.58 12.97 6.07
N CYS A 59 -2.58 12.64 5.25
CA CYS A 59 -3.24 13.65 4.42
C CYS A 59 -4.32 14.39 5.22
N ALA A 60 -4.19 15.71 5.33
CA ALA A 60 -5.16 16.58 6.01
C ALA A 60 -6.58 16.51 5.40
N PHE A 61 -6.67 16.23 4.10
CA PHE A 61 -7.93 16.12 3.36
C PHE A 61 -8.49 14.69 3.33
N ALA A 62 -7.83 13.71 3.97
CA ALA A 62 -8.23 12.30 3.89
C ALA A 62 -9.67 12.06 4.32
N LYS A 63 -10.09 12.68 5.45
CA LYS A 63 -11.44 12.51 6.00
C LYS A 63 -12.51 13.03 5.05
N GLU A 64 -12.28 14.17 4.41
CA GLU A 64 -13.18 14.72 3.39
C GLU A 64 -13.18 13.85 2.11
N CYS A 65 -12.01 13.39 1.68
CA CYS A 65 -11.84 12.59 0.47
C CYS A 65 -12.60 11.25 0.52
N VAL A 66 -12.53 10.51 1.64
CA VAL A 66 -13.17 9.19 1.76
C VAL A 66 -14.51 9.21 2.47
N GLY A 67 -14.88 10.34 3.09
CA GLY A 67 -16.07 10.48 3.94
C GLY A 67 -15.83 10.05 5.39
N GLU A 68 -16.55 10.70 6.32
CA GLU A 68 -16.39 10.51 7.77
C GLU A 68 -16.59 9.06 8.22
N ASP A 69 -17.66 8.40 7.77
CA ASP A 69 -17.97 7.02 8.17
C ASP A 69 -16.86 6.04 7.79
N LYS A 70 -16.36 6.16 6.55
CA LYS A 70 -15.29 5.30 6.05
C LYS A 70 -13.98 5.60 6.76
N TYR A 71 -13.66 6.87 6.96
CA TYR A 71 -12.45 7.30 7.68
C TYR A 71 -12.43 6.72 9.10
N ASN A 72 -13.53 6.86 9.83
CA ASN A 72 -13.65 6.38 11.20
C ASN A 72 -13.57 4.84 11.28
N ARG A 73 -14.19 4.11 10.35
CA ARG A 73 -14.10 2.64 10.30
C ARG A 73 -12.67 2.14 10.11
N ILE A 74 -11.89 2.83 9.27
CA ILE A 74 -10.49 2.43 8.99
C ILE A 74 -9.58 2.81 10.17
N LYS A 75 -9.80 3.99 10.78
CA LYS A 75 -9.04 4.44 11.95
C LYS A 75 -9.35 3.66 13.23
N SER A 76 -10.59 3.20 13.43
CA SER A 76 -10.93 2.36 14.58
C SER A 76 -10.38 0.94 14.44
N GLY A 77 -10.23 0.43 13.21
CA GLY A 77 -9.64 -0.88 12.93
C GLY A 77 -8.11 -0.93 12.95
N SER A 78 -7.40 0.21 12.99
CA SER A 78 -5.92 0.28 12.95
C SER A 78 -5.26 0.25 14.34
N SER A 79 -6.02 0.06 15.42
CA SER A 79 -5.50 -0.01 16.80
C SER A 79 -4.94 -1.38 17.24
N SER A 80 -4.65 -2.29 16.31
CA SER A 80 -4.01 -3.57 16.61
C SER A 80 -2.94 -3.90 15.58
N LYS A 81 -1.69 -3.58 15.91
CA LYS A 81 -0.45 -4.34 15.63
C LYS A 81 0.77 -3.50 16.04
N ASN A 82 1.19 -3.64 17.30
CA ASN A 82 2.60 -3.65 17.70
C ASN A 82 2.95 -5.09 18.02
#